data_AF-A0A919JTK5-F1
#
_entry.id   AF-A0A919JTK5-F1
#
_cell.length_a   1.000
_cell.length_b   1.000
_cell.length_c   1.000
_cell.angle_alpha   90.00
_cell.angle_beta   90.00
_cell.angle_gamma   90.00
#
_symmetry.space_group_name_H-M   'P 1'
#
loop_
_entity.id
_entity.type
_entity.pdbx_description
1 polymer ?
#
loop_
_entity_poly.entity_id
_entity_poly.type
_entity_poly.pdbx_seq_one_letter_code
_entity_poly.pdbx_strand_id
1 'polypeptide(L)'
;MSDDNRVVERTGWRPVRHFAERSVLGLVAVVAAGLAFGTLLLLVRSNWTPLLRLDQSLADRFNDLVAPNPGVVHLLTGITSAGGRGWLLPLTVIAMVLLLIRRLPRLAIYLGVTGLGALILDPSLKTLVGRIRPVVADPVAVGGGNSFPSGHTLGATVVYGALTLVFLAVVSGRARRWFIGAMALLIFAVGLTRIALGVHFLSDVIGGWLLGLAWISVTAYAFRVWRREAGHSTPPLTDGLEPEAEVDLRPAPAEGKLLPHPWAKGAEILVGWVLVFGLLYVLGYGVSRLTPDNWLGRFDDAVPRWLQSFRTPDLDHLSWLLSKAGDTHAILAIALIFCPLALGLWRQWRPVLFVVLTMLGEITLFLLVAAATGRPRPPVEQLDGPMPTSSFPSGHIAATMCIWLAITIVAMPRIRQWYRWVFPVLAVLMPAGVALSRMYRGMHHPTDLLGAMLLTAGWIAVLYWVLKPNEHPGTVSEAAEEARTVQQQQQQPLAA
;
A
#
# COMPACT_ATOMS: atom_id res chain seq x y z
N MET A 1 -33.43 44.16 47.72
CA MET A 1 -32.42 45.20 47.45
C MET A 1 -31.13 44.73 48.10
N SER A 2 -30.33 43.87 47.47
CA SER A 2 -29.45 44.09 46.30
C SER A 2 -28.39 45.17 46.54
N ASP A 3 -27.13 44.75 46.61
CA ASP A 3 -26.10 45.24 45.70
C ASP A 3 -24.92 44.27 45.68
N ASP A 4 -25.16 43.22 44.91
CA ASP A 4 -24.18 42.29 44.38
C ASP A 4 -23.51 42.99 43.18
N ASN A 5 -22.36 43.61 43.40
CA ASN A 5 -21.66 44.32 42.32
C ASN A 5 -20.14 44.22 42.46
N ARG A 6 -19.60 43.01 42.36
CA ARG A 6 -18.23 42.78 41.91
C ARG A 6 -18.16 41.54 41.04
N VAL A 7 -17.39 41.68 39.95
CA VAL A 7 -16.96 40.65 38.99
C VAL A 7 -17.89 40.45 37.79
N VAL A 8 -18.04 41.50 36.98
CA VAL A 8 -18.19 41.34 35.53
C VAL A 8 -16.96 41.97 34.86
N GLU A 9 -16.50 41.33 33.80
CA GLU A 9 -15.41 41.72 32.89
C GLU A 9 -13.99 41.28 33.25
N ARG A 10 -13.60 40.08 32.74
CA ARG A 10 -12.29 39.84 32.09
C ARG A 10 -12.19 38.46 31.40
N THR A 11 -13.16 38.06 30.57
CA THR A 11 -13.11 36.75 29.86
C THR A 11 -13.55 36.76 28.39
N GLY A 12 -13.55 37.91 27.69
CA GLY A 12 -14.07 37.97 26.32
C GLY A 12 -13.05 37.90 25.16
N TRP A 13 -11.81 38.38 25.33
CA TRP A 13 -11.01 38.82 24.16
C TRP A 13 -9.74 38.02 23.86
N ARG A 14 -9.26 37.19 24.80
CA ARG A 14 -8.04 36.40 24.60
C ARG A 14 -8.17 35.34 23.49
N PRO A 15 -9.28 34.58 23.36
CA PRO A 15 -9.41 33.55 22.32
C PRO A 15 -9.50 34.16 20.91
N VAL A 16 -10.26 35.25 20.77
CA VAL A 16 -10.49 35.94 19.48
C VAL A 16 -9.21 36.57 18.96
N ARG A 17 -8.42 37.20 19.85
CA ARG A 17 -7.14 37.81 19.49
C ARG A 17 -6.10 36.76 19.07
N HIS A 18 -6.00 35.64 19.80
CA HIS A 18 -5.09 34.54 19.45
C HIS A 18 -5.47 33.85 18.12
N PHE A 19 -6.76 33.76 17.83
CA PHE A 19 -7.28 33.21 16.57
C PHE A 19 -7.03 34.15 15.38
N ALA A 20 -7.24 35.45 15.56
CA ALA A 20 -6.96 36.47 14.55
C ALA A 20 -5.45 36.53 14.23
N GLU A 21 -4.60 36.58 15.26
CA GLU A 21 -3.13 36.59 15.10
C GLU A 21 -2.63 35.35 14.35
N ARG A 22 -3.10 34.14 14.70
CA ARG A 22 -2.69 32.90 14.01
C ARG A 22 -3.26 32.78 12.59
N SER A 23 -4.45 33.31 12.32
CA SER A 23 -5.05 33.29 10.97
C SER A 23 -4.39 34.29 10.03
N VAL A 24 -3.99 35.47 10.55
CA VAL A 24 -3.21 36.47 9.82
C VAL A 24 -1.81 35.95 9.51
N LEU A 25 -1.12 35.34 10.49
CA LEU A 25 0.19 34.72 10.25
C LEU A 25 0.14 33.62 9.19
N GLY A 26 -0.92 32.80 9.20
CA GLY A 26 -1.14 31.79 8.17
C GLY A 26 -1.30 32.42 6.78
N LEU A 27 -2.15 33.45 6.64
CA LEU A 27 -2.36 34.16 5.38
C LEU A 27 -1.07 34.82 4.88
N VAL A 28 -0.32 35.46 5.77
CA VAL A 28 0.99 36.08 5.45
C VAL A 28 1.97 35.03 4.93
N ALA A 29 2.02 33.84 5.54
CA ALA A 29 2.88 32.76 5.07
C ALA A 29 2.50 32.25 3.67
N VAL A 30 1.20 32.13 3.35
CA VAL A 30 0.74 31.75 2.00
C VAL A 30 1.10 32.80 0.97
N VAL A 31 0.84 34.07 1.27
CA VAL A 31 1.18 35.19 0.38
C VAL A 31 2.69 35.25 0.16
N ALA A 32 3.49 35.10 1.22
CA ALA A 32 4.94 35.08 1.12
C ALA A 32 5.45 33.92 0.26
N ALA A 33 4.91 32.71 0.43
CA ALA A 33 5.26 31.54 -0.39
C ALA A 33 4.88 31.73 -1.86
N GLY A 34 3.69 32.28 -2.13
CA GLY A 34 3.21 32.59 -3.47
C GLY A 34 4.06 33.68 -4.16
N LEU A 35 4.41 34.75 -3.45
CA LEU A 35 5.29 35.80 -3.95
C LEU A 35 6.71 35.30 -4.19
N ALA A 36 7.26 34.48 -3.29
CA ALA A 36 8.56 33.85 -3.47
C ALA A 36 8.56 32.93 -4.71
N PHE A 37 7.50 32.13 -4.89
CA PHE A 37 7.34 31.30 -6.08
C PHE A 37 7.23 32.15 -7.35
N GLY A 38 6.40 33.20 -7.34
CA GLY A 38 6.24 34.11 -8.48
C GLY A 38 7.54 34.81 -8.85
N THR A 39 8.31 35.25 -7.85
CA THR A 39 9.63 35.86 -8.05
C THR A 39 10.59 34.86 -8.67
N LEU A 40 10.68 33.64 -8.12
CA LEU A 40 11.54 32.59 -8.67
C LEU A 40 11.13 32.21 -10.09
N LEU A 41 9.84 32.08 -10.36
CA LEU A 41 9.28 31.81 -11.68
C LEU A 41 9.70 32.90 -12.68
N LEU A 42 9.64 34.17 -12.30
CA LEU A 42 10.08 35.29 -13.15
C LEU A 42 11.58 35.24 -13.40
N LEU A 43 12.40 34.96 -12.38
CA LEU A 43 13.86 34.82 -12.53
C LEU A 43 14.24 33.67 -13.47
N VAL A 44 13.54 32.54 -13.34
CA VAL A 44 13.71 31.38 -14.22
C VAL A 44 13.26 31.70 -15.64
N ARG A 45 12.08 32.32 -15.81
CA ARG A 45 11.53 32.64 -17.13
C ARG A 45 12.34 33.71 -17.88
N SER A 46 12.92 34.66 -17.15
CA SER A 46 13.80 35.71 -17.69
C SER A 46 15.25 35.25 -17.92
N ASN A 47 15.58 33.99 -17.62
CA ASN A 47 16.94 33.44 -17.73
C ASN A 47 17.99 34.26 -16.96
N TRP A 48 17.67 34.70 -15.73
CA TRP A 48 18.57 35.52 -14.93
C TRP A 48 19.91 34.81 -14.68
N THR A 49 20.98 35.35 -15.25
CA THR A 49 22.28 34.66 -15.36
C THR A 49 22.88 34.20 -14.02
N PRO A 50 22.83 34.97 -12.93
CA PRO A 50 23.34 34.52 -11.63
C PRO A 50 22.67 33.24 -11.13
N LEU A 51 21.35 33.13 -11.27
CA LEU A 51 20.59 31.94 -10.89
C LEU A 51 20.95 30.75 -11.78
N LEU A 52 21.04 30.96 -13.09
CA LEU A 52 21.41 29.92 -14.05
C LEU A 52 22.81 29.34 -13.77
N ARG A 53 23.80 30.20 -13.47
CA ARG A 53 25.15 29.77 -13.12
C ARG A 53 25.17 28.98 -11.82
N LEU A 54 24.45 29.44 -10.80
CA LEU A 54 24.34 28.71 -9.53
C LEU A 54 23.72 27.33 -9.76
N ASP A 55 22.59 27.28 -10.45
CA ASP A 55 21.86 26.06 -10.77
C ASP A 55 22.74 25.03 -11.50
N GLN A 56 23.45 25.46 -12.55
CA GLN A 56 24.35 24.60 -13.31
C GLN A 56 25.54 24.13 -12.45
N SER A 57 26.20 25.05 -11.74
CA SER A 57 27.36 24.71 -10.91
C SER A 57 27.06 23.69 -9.82
N LEU A 58 25.84 23.72 -9.26
CA LEU A 58 25.40 22.74 -8.27
C LEU A 58 25.06 21.41 -8.93
N ALA A 59 24.35 21.43 -10.06
CA ALA A 59 24.02 20.22 -10.81
C ALA A 59 25.29 19.44 -11.21
N ASP A 60 26.31 20.14 -11.73
CA ASP A 60 27.58 19.54 -12.13
C ASP A 60 28.31 18.92 -10.93
N ARG A 61 28.51 19.69 -9.84
CA ARG A 61 29.17 19.20 -8.61
C ARG A 61 28.52 17.96 -8.03
N PHE A 62 27.18 17.93 -8.02
CA PHE A 62 26.45 16.77 -7.52
C PHE A 62 26.56 15.58 -8.47
N ASN A 63 26.54 15.80 -9.80
CA ASN A 63 26.72 14.76 -10.79
C ASN A 63 28.10 14.11 -10.66
N ASP A 64 29.16 14.91 -10.53
CA ASP A 64 30.54 14.42 -10.37
C ASP A 64 30.72 13.53 -9.13
N LEU A 65 29.99 13.81 -8.05
CA LEU A 65 30.04 13.01 -6.81
C LEU A 65 29.24 11.70 -6.92
N VAL A 66 28.12 11.72 -7.65
CA VAL A 66 27.12 10.65 -7.64
C VAL A 66 27.32 9.68 -8.81
N ALA A 67 27.56 10.18 -10.02
CA ALA A 67 27.66 9.38 -11.24
C ALA A 67 28.72 8.27 -11.16
N PRO A 68 29.91 8.48 -10.56
CA PRO A 68 30.92 7.43 -10.44
C PRO A 68 30.56 6.26 -9.51
N ASN A 69 29.51 6.40 -8.69
CA ASN A 69 29.17 5.46 -7.62
C ASN A 69 27.80 4.78 -7.85
N PRO A 70 27.75 3.61 -8.53
CA PRO A 70 26.49 2.93 -8.83
C PRO A 70 25.62 2.62 -7.59
N GLY A 71 26.25 2.27 -6.46
CA GLY A 71 25.52 2.03 -5.20
C GLY A 71 24.79 3.27 -4.68
N VAL A 72 25.40 4.44 -4.81
CA VAL A 72 24.80 5.73 -4.43
C VAL A 72 23.66 6.07 -5.40
N VAL A 73 23.85 5.85 -6.70
CA VAL A 73 22.79 6.01 -7.71
C VAL A 73 21.57 5.15 -7.38
N HIS A 74 21.76 3.86 -7.07
CA HIS A 74 20.67 2.96 -6.71
C HIS A 74 19.94 3.42 -5.45
N LEU A 75 20.67 3.83 -4.41
CA LEU A 75 20.09 4.36 -3.18
C LEU A 75 19.25 5.62 -3.43
N LEU A 76 19.81 6.60 -4.16
CA LEU A 76 19.11 7.85 -4.49
C LEU A 76 17.91 7.61 -5.40
N THR A 77 18.00 6.64 -6.32
CA THR A 77 16.88 6.20 -7.16
C THR A 77 15.77 5.55 -6.31
N GLY A 78 16.15 4.76 -5.32
CA GLY A 78 15.23 4.21 -4.33
C GLY A 78 14.51 5.30 -3.54
N ILE A 79 15.23 6.29 -3.01
CA ILE A 79 14.64 7.39 -2.24
C ILE A 79 13.74 8.26 -3.13
N THR A 80 14.18 8.64 -4.33
CA THR A 80 13.38 9.50 -5.20
C THR A 80 12.12 8.80 -5.71
N SER A 81 12.05 7.47 -5.71
CA SER A 81 10.86 6.71 -6.12
C SER A 81 9.64 7.08 -5.27
N ALA A 82 9.85 7.45 -4.00
CA ALA A 82 8.82 7.93 -3.09
C ALA A 82 8.14 9.22 -3.59
N GLY A 83 8.87 10.08 -4.31
CA GLY A 83 8.31 11.27 -4.97
C GLY A 83 7.68 11.00 -6.34
N GLY A 84 7.76 9.78 -6.84
CA GLY A 84 7.29 9.43 -8.18
C GLY A 84 5.78 9.26 -8.26
N ARG A 85 5.19 9.55 -9.43
CA ARG A 85 3.76 9.32 -9.70
C ARG A 85 3.32 7.87 -9.44
N GLY A 86 4.20 6.90 -9.73
CA GLY A 86 3.95 5.48 -9.47
C GLY A 86 3.78 5.13 -7.99
N TRP A 87 4.31 5.94 -7.06
CA TRP A 87 4.13 5.76 -5.62
C TRP A 87 3.02 6.66 -5.07
N LEU A 88 3.06 7.95 -5.41
CA LEU A 88 2.17 8.96 -4.84
C LEU A 88 0.70 8.78 -5.24
N LEU A 89 0.41 8.34 -6.46
CA LEU A 89 -0.97 8.13 -6.93
C LEU A 89 -1.62 6.94 -6.19
N PRO A 90 -1.04 5.72 -6.17
CA PRO A 90 -1.59 4.64 -5.36
C PRO A 90 -1.72 5.01 -3.88
N LEU A 91 -0.72 5.66 -3.30
CA LEU A 91 -0.76 6.10 -1.90
C LEU A 91 -1.96 7.02 -1.62
N THR A 92 -2.19 8.01 -2.48
CA THR A 92 -3.31 8.95 -2.34
C THR A 92 -4.66 8.26 -2.52
N VAL A 93 -4.78 7.39 -3.52
CA VAL A 93 -6.01 6.62 -3.78
C VAL A 93 -6.32 5.69 -2.61
N ILE A 94 -5.33 4.94 -2.12
CA ILE A 94 -5.49 4.05 -0.96
C ILE A 94 -5.92 4.86 0.27
N ALA A 95 -5.26 5.98 0.56
CA ALA A 95 -5.64 6.85 1.68
C ALA A 95 -7.08 7.37 1.53
N MET A 96 -7.47 7.82 0.33
CA MET A 96 -8.82 8.31 0.05
C MET A 96 -9.88 7.22 0.22
N VAL A 97 -9.63 6.02 -0.31
CA VAL A 97 -10.50 4.85 -0.15
C VAL A 97 -10.64 4.47 1.32
N LEU A 98 -9.53 4.43 2.07
CA LEU A 98 -9.55 4.17 3.50
C LEU A 98 -10.40 5.20 4.28
N LEU A 99 -10.24 6.49 3.99
CA LEU A 99 -11.03 7.56 4.61
C LEU A 99 -12.51 7.44 4.27
N LEU A 100 -12.86 7.15 3.02
CA LEU A 100 -14.24 6.95 2.59
C LEU A 100 -14.88 5.79 3.35
N ILE A 101 -14.15 4.68 3.54
CA ILE A 101 -14.75 3.56 4.27
C ILE A 101 -14.82 3.83 5.78
N ARG A 102 -13.88 4.61 6.32
CA ARG A 102 -13.97 5.16 7.69
C ARG A 102 -15.08 6.20 7.85
N ARG A 103 -15.90 6.44 6.81
CA ARG A 103 -17.00 7.43 6.79
C ARG A 103 -16.52 8.86 7.03
N LEU A 104 -15.30 9.17 6.56
CA LEU A 104 -14.67 10.49 6.61
C LEU A 104 -14.61 11.12 5.20
N PRO A 105 -15.76 11.38 4.53
CA PRO A 105 -15.77 11.84 3.14
C PRO A 105 -15.15 13.22 2.97
N ARG A 106 -15.19 14.08 3.99
CA ARG A 106 -14.60 15.41 3.95
C ARG A 106 -13.08 15.36 3.76
N LEU A 107 -12.40 14.56 4.58
CA LEU A 107 -10.95 14.34 4.47
C LEU A 107 -10.58 13.65 3.16
N ALA A 108 -11.40 12.72 2.69
CA ALA A 108 -11.22 12.06 1.39
C ALA A 108 -11.32 13.07 0.23
N ILE A 109 -12.35 13.91 0.21
CA ILE A 109 -12.52 14.99 -0.78
C ILE A 109 -11.34 15.95 -0.72
N TYR A 110 -10.89 16.34 0.48
CA TYR A 110 -9.71 17.19 0.65
C TYR A 110 -8.47 16.57 0.00
N LEU A 111 -8.17 15.30 0.27
CA LEU A 111 -7.02 14.62 -0.35
C LEU A 111 -7.18 14.50 -1.86
N GLY A 112 -8.38 14.15 -2.34
CA GLY A 112 -8.68 14.03 -3.77
C GLY A 112 -8.48 15.33 -4.52
N VAL A 113 -9.08 16.44 -4.04
CA VAL A 113 -8.94 17.77 -4.63
C VAL A 113 -7.50 18.27 -4.56
N THR A 114 -6.84 18.10 -3.41
CA THR A 114 -5.47 18.57 -3.22
C THR A 114 -4.49 17.80 -4.12
N GLY A 115 -4.64 16.47 -4.22
CA GLY A 115 -3.83 15.62 -5.10
C GLY A 115 -4.11 15.87 -6.60
N LEU A 116 -5.37 16.01 -6.99
CA LEU A 116 -5.75 16.35 -8.37
C LEU A 116 -5.18 17.71 -8.79
N GLY A 117 -5.18 18.69 -7.88
CA GLY A 117 -4.53 19.97 -8.11
C GLY A 117 -3.06 19.84 -8.49
N ALA A 118 -2.28 19.00 -7.80
CA ALA A 118 -0.89 18.76 -8.17
C ALA A 118 -0.73 18.11 -9.55
N LEU A 119 -1.64 17.19 -9.92
CA LEU A 119 -1.64 16.55 -11.25
C LEU A 119 -1.94 17.54 -12.38
N ILE A 120 -2.66 18.62 -12.09
CA ILE A 120 -2.96 19.68 -13.06
C ILE A 120 -1.83 20.73 -13.06
N LEU A 121 -1.39 21.18 -11.88
CA LEU A 121 -0.38 22.23 -11.74
C LEU A 121 0.97 21.86 -12.38
N ASP A 122 1.45 20.62 -12.20
CA ASP A 122 2.73 20.17 -12.75
C ASP A 122 2.82 20.32 -14.28
N PRO A 123 1.95 19.68 -15.09
CA PRO A 123 2.02 19.81 -16.54
C PRO A 123 1.71 21.23 -17.01
N SER A 124 0.75 21.93 -16.39
CA SER A 124 0.39 23.30 -16.79
C SER A 124 1.54 24.30 -16.63
N LEU A 125 2.31 24.22 -15.54
CA LEU A 125 3.46 25.10 -15.36
C LEU A 125 4.64 24.71 -16.22
N LYS A 126 4.85 23.41 -16.43
CA LYS A 126 5.89 22.93 -17.34
C LYS A 126 5.69 23.45 -18.76
N THR A 127 4.47 23.39 -19.28
CA THR A 127 4.16 23.91 -20.63
C THR A 127 4.29 25.42 -20.69
N LEU A 128 3.88 26.14 -19.64
CA LEU A 128 4.00 27.60 -19.57
C LEU A 128 5.46 28.10 -19.53
N VAL A 129 6.32 27.41 -18.79
CA VAL A 129 7.71 27.85 -18.59
C VAL A 129 8.64 27.38 -19.70
N GLY A 130 8.49 26.13 -20.16
CA GLY A 130 9.31 25.62 -21.26
C GLY A 130 10.80 25.44 -20.93
N ARG A 131 11.16 25.29 -19.65
CA ARG A 131 12.58 25.23 -19.22
C ARG A 131 13.24 23.91 -19.62
N ILE A 132 14.41 24.01 -20.25
CA ILE A 132 15.27 22.87 -20.62
C ILE A 132 15.94 22.30 -19.34
N ARG A 133 16.10 20.97 -19.29
CA ARG A 133 16.75 20.26 -18.17
C ARG A 133 18.26 20.51 -18.10
N PRO A 134 18.90 20.24 -16.95
CA PRO A 134 20.36 20.26 -16.84
C PRO A 134 21.00 19.33 -17.86
N VAL A 135 22.05 19.82 -18.53
CA VAL A 135 22.96 18.99 -19.33
C VAL A 135 24.19 18.76 -18.47
N VAL A 136 24.44 17.51 -18.09
CA VAL A 136 25.58 17.08 -17.26
C VAL A 136 26.42 16.07 -18.04
N ALA A 137 27.68 15.89 -17.64
CA ALA A 137 28.64 15.04 -18.35
C ALA A 137 28.18 13.57 -18.41
N ASP A 138 27.68 13.04 -17.29
CA ASP A 138 27.20 11.65 -17.17
C ASP A 138 25.73 11.61 -16.72
N PRO A 139 24.76 11.62 -17.65
CA PRO A 139 23.34 11.59 -17.31
C PRO A 139 22.94 10.26 -16.64
N VAL A 140 22.70 10.30 -15.33
CA VAL A 140 22.32 9.13 -14.52
C VAL A 140 20.84 8.75 -14.70
N ALA A 141 19.99 9.69 -15.09
CA ALA A 141 18.58 9.45 -15.40
C ALA A 141 18.08 10.41 -16.48
N VAL A 142 17.27 9.92 -17.43
CA VAL A 142 16.66 10.74 -18.47
C VAL A 142 15.22 11.07 -18.06
N GLY A 143 14.95 12.34 -17.76
CA GLY A 143 13.60 12.82 -17.51
C GLY A 143 12.94 13.33 -18.79
N GLY A 144 11.77 12.79 -19.17
CA GLY A 144 10.98 13.37 -20.27
C GLY A 144 10.40 14.76 -19.93
N GLY A 145 10.31 15.66 -20.91
CA GLY A 145 9.66 16.97 -20.80
C GLY A 145 10.44 18.06 -20.04
N ASN A 146 9.81 19.20 -19.79
CA ASN A 146 10.41 20.41 -19.19
C ASN A 146 10.80 20.24 -17.72
N SER A 147 11.77 21.04 -17.25
CA SER A 147 12.40 20.88 -15.93
C SER A 147 11.68 21.60 -14.78
N PHE A 148 11.10 22.78 -15.04
CA PHE A 148 10.49 23.63 -14.01
C PHE A 148 8.96 23.55 -13.99
N PRO A 149 8.32 23.40 -12.81
CA PRO A 149 8.91 23.01 -11.53
C PRO A 149 9.21 21.49 -11.49
N SER A 150 9.93 21.05 -10.46
CA SER A 150 10.19 19.62 -10.25
C SER A 150 8.92 18.89 -9.79
N GLY A 151 8.36 18.04 -10.66
CA GLY A 151 7.13 17.30 -10.38
C GLY A 151 7.24 16.29 -9.23
N HIS A 152 8.41 15.67 -9.02
CA HIS A 152 8.61 14.78 -7.87
C HIS A 152 8.59 15.56 -6.56
N THR A 153 9.24 16.72 -6.54
CA THR A 153 9.26 17.61 -5.38
C THR A 153 7.88 18.19 -5.10
N LEU A 154 7.19 18.69 -6.13
CA LEU A 154 5.83 19.21 -6.01
C LEU A 154 4.87 18.13 -5.49
N GLY A 155 4.87 16.95 -6.13
CA GLY A 155 4.02 15.82 -5.74
C GLY A 155 4.28 15.38 -4.31
N ALA A 156 5.55 15.19 -3.93
CA ALA A 156 5.93 14.81 -2.56
C ALA A 156 5.48 15.86 -1.54
N THR A 157 5.70 17.15 -1.83
CA THR A 157 5.27 18.24 -0.95
C THR A 157 3.77 18.21 -0.75
N VAL A 158 2.99 18.13 -1.85
CA VAL A 158 1.53 18.16 -1.81
C VAL A 158 0.95 16.93 -1.11
N VAL A 159 1.36 15.73 -1.51
CA VAL A 159 0.77 14.48 -0.99
C VAL A 159 1.22 14.23 0.45
N TYR A 160 2.52 14.28 0.76
CA TYR A 160 2.97 14.05 2.13
C TYR A 160 2.54 15.18 3.08
N GLY A 161 2.51 16.43 2.62
CA GLY A 161 1.97 17.54 3.42
C GLY A 161 0.47 17.38 3.70
N ALA A 162 -0.34 17.03 2.69
CA ALA A 162 -1.77 16.77 2.88
C ALA A 162 -2.02 15.58 3.82
N LEU A 163 -1.29 14.47 3.65
CA LEU A 163 -1.37 13.31 4.55
C LEU A 163 -0.93 13.68 5.97
N THR A 164 0.10 14.52 6.12
CA THR A 164 0.51 15.04 7.43
C THR A 164 -0.64 15.76 8.11
N LEU A 165 -1.31 16.68 7.41
CA LEU A 165 -2.45 17.44 7.94
C LEU A 165 -3.66 16.57 8.29
N VAL A 166 -3.90 15.49 7.55
CA VAL A 166 -4.96 14.52 7.82
C VAL A 166 -4.64 13.69 9.07
N PHE A 167 -3.44 13.12 9.16
CA PHE A 167 -3.09 12.17 10.21
C PHE A 167 -2.55 12.81 11.50
N LEU A 168 -2.27 14.11 11.50
CA LEU A 168 -1.78 14.83 12.70
C LEU A 168 -2.73 14.72 13.90
N ALA A 169 -4.03 14.56 13.64
CA ALA A 169 -5.08 14.36 14.64
C ALA A 169 -4.81 13.15 15.54
N VAL A 170 -4.18 12.10 15.01
CA VAL A 170 -3.92 10.83 15.73
C VAL A 170 -2.57 10.82 16.45
N VAL A 171 -1.67 11.74 16.08
CA VAL A 171 -0.32 11.76 16.63
C VAL A 171 -0.33 12.45 17.98
N SER A 172 0.18 11.76 19.00
CA SER A 172 0.30 12.30 20.37
C SER A 172 1.16 13.56 20.41
N GLY A 173 0.86 14.50 21.31
CA GLY A 173 1.46 15.84 21.31
C GLY A 173 3.00 15.87 21.26
N ARG A 174 3.68 14.97 22.00
CA ARG A 174 5.15 14.86 21.97
C ARG A 174 5.68 14.27 20.65
N ALA A 175 4.94 13.36 20.03
CA ALA A 175 5.32 12.72 18.78
C ALA A 175 5.07 13.61 17.55
N ARG A 176 4.18 14.62 17.63
CA ARG A 176 3.83 15.51 16.52
C ARG A 176 5.04 16.19 15.89
N ARG A 177 5.96 16.74 16.71
CA ARG A 177 7.20 17.37 16.21
C ARG A 177 8.08 16.41 15.42
N TRP A 178 8.17 15.16 15.85
CA TRP A 178 8.98 14.13 15.20
C TRP A 178 8.32 13.65 13.92
N PHE A 179 6.99 13.48 13.93
CA PHE A 179 6.22 13.13 12.74
C PHE A 179 6.33 14.21 11.65
N ILE A 180 6.12 15.48 12.01
CA ILE A 180 6.29 16.62 11.09
C ILE A 180 7.73 16.68 10.58
N GLY A 181 8.72 16.53 11.47
CA GLY A 181 10.14 16.52 11.11
C GLY A 181 10.50 15.39 10.14
N ALA A 182 9.95 14.19 10.34
CA ALA A 182 10.18 13.04 9.46
C ALA A 182 9.56 13.27 8.06
N MET A 183 8.34 13.81 7.99
CA MET A 183 7.69 14.14 6.71
C MET A 183 8.43 15.25 5.97
N ALA A 184 8.87 16.28 6.69
CA ALA A 184 9.69 17.35 6.12
C ALA A 184 11.04 16.83 5.61
N LEU A 185 11.69 15.95 6.37
CA LEU A 185 12.95 15.31 5.95
C LEU A 185 12.75 14.46 4.70
N LEU A 186 11.66 13.71 4.60
CA LEU A 186 11.32 12.93 3.41
C LEU A 186 11.13 13.83 2.19
N ILE A 187 10.34 14.90 2.30
CA ILE A 187 10.12 15.88 1.23
C ILE A 187 11.45 16.53 0.80
N PHE A 188 12.30 16.86 1.77
CA PHE A 188 13.61 17.45 1.53
C PHE A 188 14.54 16.47 0.81
N ALA A 189 14.62 15.22 1.28
CA ALA A 189 15.43 14.16 0.69
C ALA A 189 15.01 13.86 -0.75
N VAL A 190 13.71 13.78 -1.03
CA VAL A 190 13.20 13.64 -2.40
C VAL A 190 13.67 14.81 -3.27
N GLY A 191 13.57 16.05 -2.80
CA GLY A 191 14.07 17.22 -3.54
C GLY A 191 15.57 17.14 -3.83
N LEU A 192 16.37 16.83 -2.81
CA LEU A 192 17.83 16.73 -2.94
C LEU A 192 18.24 15.64 -3.94
N THR A 193 17.56 14.49 -3.93
CA THR A 193 17.85 13.41 -4.88
C THR A 193 17.63 13.83 -6.34
N ARG A 194 16.74 14.79 -6.63
CA ARG A 194 16.52 15.28 -8.00
C ARG A 194 17.68 16.12 -8.53
N ILE A 195 18.33 16.86 -7.64
CA ILE A 195 19.55 17.62 -7.95
C ILE A 195 20.71 16.63 -8.09
N ALA A 196 20.83 15.72 -7.12
CA ALA A 196 21.89 14.70 -7.07
C ALA A 196 21.94 13.79 -8.31
N LEU A 197 20.78 13.42 -8.85
CA LEU A 197 20.66 12.60 -10.05
C LEU A 197 20.77 13.41 -11.36
N GLY A 198 21.04 14.72 -11.30
CA GLY A 198 21.26 15.57 -12.47
C GLY A 198 20.01 15.84 -13.33
N VAL A 199 18.80 15.60 -12.81
CA VAL A 199 17.55 15.65 -13.59
C VAL A 199 16.77 16.95 -13.46
N HIS A 200 17.08 17.75 -12.42
CA HIS A 200 16.45 19.04 -12.14
C HIS A 200 17.45 20.00 -11.49
N PHE A 201 17.27 21.30 -11.75
CA PHE A 201 18.04 22.35 -11.10
C PHE A 201 17.57 22.61 -9.65
N LEU A 202 18.39 23.28 -8.85
CA LEU A 202 18.03 23.67 -7.48
C LEU A 202 16.76 24.53 -7.47
N SER A 203 16.67 25.52 -8.37
CA SER A 203 15.48 26.36 -8.49
C SER A 203 14.22 25.59 -8.90
N ASP A 204 14.32 24.49 -9.68
CA ASP A 204 13.18 23.63 -10.00
C ASP A 204 12.63 22.95 -8.73
N VAL A 205 13.52 22.55 -7.82
CA VAL A 205 13.19 21.93 -6.53
C VAL A 205 12.59 22.96 -5.57
N ILE A 206 13.21 24.13 -5.43
CA ILE A 206 12.67 25.22 -4.60
C ILE A 206 11.30 25.65 -5.12
N GLY A 207 11.13 25.77 -6.45
CA GLY A 207 9.85 26.07 -7.07
C GLY A 207 8.79 25.01 -6.76
N GLY A 208 9.16 23.73 -6.80
CA GLY A 208 8.29 22.62 -6.39
C GLY A 208 7.85 22.69 -4.91
N TRP A 209 8.77 23.01 -4.00
CA TRP A 209 8.45 23.19 -2.57
C TRP A 209 7.52 24.38 -2.33
N LEU A 210 7.86 25.56 -2.89
CA LEU A 210 7.07 26.78 -2.69
C LEU A 210 5.65 26.64 -3.25
N LEU A 211 5.52 26.12 -4.48
CA LEU A 211 4.23 25.87 -5.09
C LEU A 211 3.42 24.84 -4.32
N GLY A 212 4.05 23.74 -3.90
CA GLY A 212 3.39 22.69 -3.12
C GLY A 212 2.88 23.21 -1.76
N LEU A 213 3.69 23.99 -1.05
CA LEU A 213 3.31 24.62 0.22
C LEU A 213 2.18 25.63 0.02
N ALA A 214 2.26 26.47 -1.02
CA ALA A 214 1.19 27.42 -1.35
C ALA A 214 -0.11 26.69 -1.65
N TRP A 215 -0.06 25.64 -2.48
CA TRP A 215 -1.23 24.84 -2.85
C TRP A 215 -1.89 24.17 -1.63
N ILE A 216 -1.11 23.46 -0.80
CA ILE A 216 -1.62 22.83 0.43
C ILE A 216 -2.24 23.87 1.36
N SER A 217 -1.63 25.04 1.48
CA SER A 217 -2.13 26.07 2.37
C SER A 217 -3.46 26.64 1.87
N VAL A 218 -3.59 26.86 0.56
CA VAL A 218 -4.85 27.27 -0.07
C VAL A 218 -5.93 26.22 0.12
N THR A 219 -5.64 24.94 -0.17
CA THR A 219 -6.64 23.87 -0.02
C THR A 219 -7.01 23.62 1.44
N ALA A 220 -6.06 23.70 2.37
CA ALA A 220 -6.32 23.59 3.81
C ALA A 220 -7.17 24.76 4.32
N TYR A 221 -6.91 25.98 3.83
CA TYR A 221 -7.75 27.14 4.13
C TYR A 221 -9.16 26.97 3.58
N ALA A 222 -9.31 26.57 2.31
CA ALA A 222 -10.60 26.29 1.69
C ALA A 222 -11.38 25.21 2.46
N PHE A 223 -10.71 24.15 2.90
CA PHE A 223 -11.30 23.12 3.75
C PHE A 223 -11.81 23.67 5.08
N ARG A 224 -11.04 24.57 5.73
CA ARG A 224 -11.47 25.23 6.97
C ARG A 224 -12.68 26.14 6.74
N VAL A 225 -12.74 26.88 5.64
CA VAL A 225 -13.90 27.70 5.28
C VAL A 225 -15.12 26.81 5.08
N TRP A 226 -14.98 25.74 4.29
CA TRP A 226 -16.04 24.76 4.06
C TRP A 226 -16.55 24.15 5.37
N ARG A 227 -15.66 23.84 6.32
CA ARG A 227 -16.05 23.35 7.66
C ARG A 227 -16.85 24.37 8.46
N ARG A 228 -16.48 25.67 8.41
CA ARG A 228 -17.22 26.74 9.11
C ARG A 228 -18.61 26.92 8.52
N GLU A 229 -18.73 26.92 7.20
CA GLU A 229 -20.02 27.03 6.50
C GLU A 229 -20.93 25.85 6.82
N ALA A 230 -20.36 24.66 6.99
CA ALA A 230 -21.08 23.47 7.45
C ALA A 230 -21.32 23.44 8.98
N GLY A 231 -21.02 24.50 9.72
CA GLY A 231 -21.30 24.62 11.16
C GLY A 231 -20.32 23.89 12.09
N HIS A 232 -19.16 23.46 11.60
CA HIS A 232 -18.16 22.76 12.41
C HIS A 232 -17.11 23.72 13.01
N SER A 233 -16.54 23.33 14.16
CA SER A 233 -15.44 24.06 14.79
C SER A 233 -14.19 24.04 13.89
N THR A 234 -13.31 25.05 13.98
CA THR A 234 -12.06 25.07 13.19
C THR A 234 -10.82 25.17 14.07
N PRO A 235 -10.40 24.04 14.67
CA PRO A 235 -9.19 24.00 15.49
C PRO A 235 -7.94 24.43 14.70
N PRO A 236 -6.84 24.76 15.40
CA PRO A 236 -5.55 25.04 14.79
C PRO A 236 -5.07 23.90 13.87
N LEU A 237 -4.40 24.24 12.76
CA LEU A 237 -3.83 23.24 11.84
C LEU A 237 -2.79 22.32 12.51
N THR A 238 -2.20 22.75 13.63
CA THR A 238 -1.29 21.93 14.46
C THR A 238 -1.97 20.75 15.13
N ASP A 239 -3.31 20.73 15.15
CA ASP A 239 -4.14 19.62 15.62
C ASP A 239 -4.63 18.73 14.47
N GLY A 240 -4.36 19.10 13.22
CA GLY A 240 -4.87 18.45 12.03
C GLY A 240 -6.11 19.15 11.44
N LEU A 241 -6.59 18.64 10.31
CA LEU A 241 -7.73 19.24 9.60
C LEU A 241 -9.08 18.97 10.28
N GLU A 242 -9.24 17.79 10.89
CA GLU A 242 -10.48 17.32 11.52
C GLU A 242 -10.14 16.50 12.78
N PRO A 243 -9.77 17.14 13.90
CA PRO A 243 -9.38 16.43 15.12
C PRO A 243 -10.48 15.54 15.70
N GLU A 244 -11.75 15.88 15.49
CA GLU A 244 -12.87 15.02 15.90
C GLU A 244 -12.86 13.64 15.21
N ALA A 245 -12.21 13.53 14.04
CA ALA A 245 -12.02 12.27 13.33
C ALA A 245 -10.90 11.40 13.94
N GLU A 246 -10.23 11.85 15.02
CA GLU A 246 -9.13 11.11 15.66
C GLU A 246 -9.50 9.66 15.97
N VAL A 247 -10.69 9.42 16.52
CA VAL A 247 -11.17 8.07 16.88
C VAL A 247 -11.22 7.16 15.65
N ASP A 248 -11.72 7.70 14.55
CA ASP A 248 -11.86 7.02 13.26
C ASP A 248 -10.56 6.95 12.47
N LEU A 249 -9.55 7.76 12.79
CA LEU A 249 -8.23 7.72 12.17
C LEU A 249 -7.23 6.86 12.96
N ARG A 250 -7.48 6.58 14.25
CA ARG A 250 -6.61 5.72 15.07
C ARG A 250 -6.36 4.37 14.36
N PRO A 251 -5.12 3.84 14.39
CA PRO A 251 -4.83 2.49 13.91
C PRO A 251 -5.67 1.44 14.63
N ALA A 252 -5.68 0.22 14.08
CA ALA A 252 -6.15 -0.94 14.83
C ALA A 252 -5.43 -1.02 16.18
N PRO A 253 -6.15 -1.16 17.31
CA PRO A 253 -5.50 -1.32 18.61
C PRO A 253 -4.54 -2.51 18.54
N ALA A 254 -3.40 -2.41 19.24
CA ALA A 254 -2.52 -3.55 19.40
C ALA A 254 -3.29 -4.65 20.13
N GLU A 255 -3.59 -5.77 19.46
CA GLU A 255 -4.22 -6.92 20.08
C GLU A 255 -3.23 -7.48 21.11
N GLY A 256 -3.51 -7.29 22.41
CA GLY A 256 -2.57 -7.58 23.51
C GLY A 256 -2.03 -9.01 23.53
N LYS A 257 -2.76 -9.96 22.94
CA LYS A 257 -2.28 -11.30 22.56
C LYS A 257 -2.96 -11.72 21.25
N LEU A 258 -2.33 -11.46 20.10
CA LEU A 258 -2.78 -12.02 18.81
C LEU A 258 -2.99 -13.54 18.91
N LEU A 259 -2.05 -14.21 19.61
CA LEU A 259 -2.10 -15.62 19.95
C LEU A 259 -1.90 -15.78 21.47
N PRO A 260 -2.78 -16.48 22.20
CA PRO A 260 -2.65 -16.65 23.64
C PRO A 260 -1.33 -17.31 24.08
N HIS A 261 -0.84 -18.23 23.24
CA HIS A 261 0.41 -18.98 23.43
C HIS A 261 1.22 -18.95 22.10
N PRO A 262 1.99 -17.89 21.84
CA PRO A 262 2.62 -17.67 20.53
C PRO A 262 3.61 -18.78 20.15
N TRP A 263 4.35 -19.32 21.12
CA TRP A 263 5.26 -20.44 20.88
C TRP A 263 4.53 -21.73 20.53
N ALA A 264 3.46 -22.07 21.26
CA ALA A 264 2.66 -23.25 20.97
C ALA A 264 2.00 -23.14 19.59
N LYS A 265 1.44 -21.97 19.26
CA LYS A 265 0.85 -21.72 17.94
C LYS A 265 1.90 -21.67 16.83
N GLY A 266 3.08 -21.14 17.08
CA GLY A 266 4.23 -21.22 16.16
C GLY A 266 4.65 -22.67 15.91
N ALA A 267 4.69 -23.50 16.96
CA ALA A 267 4.96 -24.92 16.84
C ALA A 267 3.86 -25.67 16.07
N GLU A 268 2.58 -25.38 16.32
CA GLU A 268 1.45 -25.94 15.55
C GLU A 268 1.56 -25.58 14.06
N ILE A 269 1.88 -24.31 13.73
CA ILE A 269 2.10 -23.86 12.35
C ILE A 269 3.28 -24.60 11.73
N LEU A 270 4.40 -24.75 12.45
CA LEU A 270 5.58 -25.45 11.96
C LEU A 270 5.30 -26.94 11.73
N VAL A 271 4.61 -27.61 12.66
CA VAL A 271 4.22 -29.01 12.51
C VAL A 271 3.29 -29.17 11.31
N GLY A 272 2.27 -28.31 11.19
CA GLY A 272 1.37 -28.31 10.05
C GLY A 272 2.11 -28.08 8.73
N TRP A 273 3.07 -27.15 8.71
CA TRP A 273 3.94 -26.91 7.56
C TRP A 273 4.74 -28.16 7.18
N VAL A 274 5.37 -28.83 8.16
CA VAL A 274 6.15 -30.07 7.93
C VAL A 274 5.26 -31.19 7.41
N LEU A 275 4.04 -31.34 7.92
CA LEU A 275 3.09 -32.35 7.47
C LEU A 275 2.62 -32.10 6.04
N VAL A 276 2.28 -30.84 5.70
CA VAL A 276 1.90 -30.46 4.34
C VAL A 276 3.09 -30.66 3.38
N PHE A 277 4.29 -30.23 3.78
CA PHE A 277 5.51 -30.47 3.01
C PHE A 277 5.74 -31.97 2.78
N GLY A 278 5.68 -32.79 3.83
CA GLY A 278 5.89 -34.24 3.75
C GLY A 278 4.89 -34.92 2.83
N LEU A 279 3.60 -34.57 2.94
CA LEU A 279 2.55 -35.07 2.05
C LEU A 279 2.83 -34.70 0.59
N LEU A 280 3.12 -33.42 0.31
CA LEU A 280 3.42 -32.94 -1.03
C LEU A 280 4.70 -33.56 -1.58
N TYR A 281 5.73 -33.76 -0.75
CA TYR A 281 6.96 -34.41 -1.14
C TYR A 281 6.72 -35.86 -1.54
N VAL A 282 6.00 -36.64 -0.73
CA VAL A 282 5.69 -38.05 -1.04
C VAL A 282 4.89 -38.15 -2.33
N LEU A 283 3.85 -37.32 -2.49
CA LEU A 283 3.04 -37.30 -3.70
C LEU A 283 3.84 -36.83 -4.93
N GLY A 284 4.60 -35.75 -4.80
CA GLY A 284 5.42 -35.22 -5.89
C GLY A 284 6.54 -36.19 -6.30
N TYR A 285 7.15 -36.87 -5.34
CA TYR A 285 8.13 -37.94 -5.58
C TYR A 285 7.50 -39.13 -6.30
N GLY A 286 6.27 -39.51 -5.95
CA GLY A 286 5.51 -40.55 -6.66
C GLY A 286 5.15 -40.14 -8.09
N VAL A 287 4.61 -38.93 -8.25
CA VAL A 287 4.18 -38.39 -9.54
C VAL A 287 5.37 -38.12 -10.48
N SER A 288 6.56 -37.78 -9.94
CA SER A 288 7.79 -37.60 -10.72
C SER A 288 8.31 -38.87 -11.39
N ARG A 289 7.86 -40.04 -10.92
CA ARG A 289 8.23 -41.37 -11.45
C ARG A 289 7.12 -42.04 -12.24
N LEU A 290 6.08 -41.31 -12.61
CA LEU A 290 5.05 -41.88 -13.49
C LEU A 290 5.67 -42.24 -14.83
N THR A 291 5.51 -43.50 -15.21
CA THR A 291 5.85 -43.97 -16.55
C THR A 291 4.66 -43.82 -17.49
N PRO A 292 4.89 -43.73 -18.81
CA PRO A 292 3.82 -43.72 -19.81
C PRO A 292 2.91 -44.96 -19.79
N ASP A 293 3.34 -46.04 -19.14
CA ASP A 293 2.53 -47.26 -18.98
C ASP A 293 1.42 -47.09 -17.93
N ASN A 294 1.59 -46.15 -17.00
CA ASN A 294 0.57 -45.82 -16.00
C ASN A 294 -0.52 -44.92 -16.62
N TRP A 295 -1.79 -45.21 -16.33
CA TRP A 295 -2.92 -44.39 -16.77
C TRP A 295 -2.78 -42.91 -16.37
N LEU A 296 -2.25 -42.64 -15.17
CA LEU A 296 -2.05 -41.28 -14.67
C LEU A 296 -0.93 -40.55 -15.44
N GLY A 297 0.14 -41.26 -15.79
CA GLY A 297 1.20 -40.72 -16.66
C GLY A 297 0.69 -40.39 -18.06
N ARG A 298 -0.13 -41.27 -18.65
CA ARG A 298 -0.78 -40.99 -19.95
C ARG A 298 -1.70 -39.78 -19.88
N PHE A 299 -2.47 -39.63 -18.81
CA PHE A 299 -3.35 -38.49 -18.62
C PHE A 299 -2.55 -37.18 -18.51
N ASP A 300 -1.46 -37.20 -17.73
CA ASP A 300 -0.60 -36.04 -17.52
C ASP A 300 0.11 -35.56 -18.79
N ASP A 301 0.38 -36.46 -19.73
CA ASP A 301 0.96 -36.16 -21.04
C ASP A 301 -0.11 -35.78 -22.08
N ALA A 302 -1.26 -36.45 -22.05
CA ALA A 302 -2.32 -36.26 -23.05
C ALA A 302 -2.96 -34.88 -22.95
N VAL A 303 -3.20 -34.36 -21.74
CA VAL A 303 -3.89 -33.08 -21.56
C VAL A 303 -3.07 -31.90 -22.12
N PRO A 304 -1.78 -31.71 -21.79
CA PRO A 304 -1.00 -30.63 -22.38
C PRO A 304 -0.84 -30.75 -23.90
N ARG A 305 -0.68 -31.97 -24.44
CA ARG A 305 -0.63 -32.21 -25.90
C ARG A 305 -1.96 -31.87 -26.58
N TRP A 306 -3.08 -32.21 -25.94
CA TRP A 306 -4.40 -31.84 -26.43
C TRP A 306 -4.60 -30.32 -26.40
N LEU A 307 -4.22 -29.64 -25.32
CA LEU A 307 -4.31 -28.18 -25.24
C LEU A 307 -3.43 -27.47 -26.29
N GLN A 308 -2.28 -28.05 -26.64
CA GLN A 308 -1.40 -27.53 -27.68
C GLN A 308 -2.08 -27.46 -29.05
N SER A 309 -3.07 -28.31 -29.36
CA SER A 309 -3.78 -28.29 -30.64
C SER A 309 -4.70 -27.06 -30.81
N PHE A 310 -5.01 -26.36 -29.71
CA PHE A 310 -5.77 -25.11 -29.70
C PHE A 310 -4.88 -23.87 -29.74
N ARG A 311 -3.59 -24.00 -30.07
CA ARG A 311 -2.67 -22.85 -30.15
C ARG A 311 -2.97 -21.92 -31.31
N THR A 312 -3.24 -20.67 -30.98
CA THR A 312 -3.39 -19.56 -31.92
C THR A 312 -2.77 -18.30 -31.31
N PRO A 313 -2.30 -17.32 -32.10
CA PRO A 313 -1.71 -16.09 -31.56
C PRO A 313 -2.60 -15.35 -30.54
N ASP A 314 -3.91 -15.35 -30.76
CA ASP A 314 -4.87 -14.70 -29.86
C ASP A 314 -5.02 -15.45 -28.52
N LEU A 315 -5.09 -16.78 -28.56
CA LEU A 315 -5.17 -17.61 -27.36
C LEU A 315 -3.83 -17.70 -26.62
N ASP A 316 -2.71 -17.57 -27.33
CA ASP A 316 -1.38 -17.43 -26.75
C ASP A 316 -1.26 -16.12 -25.97
N HIS A 317 -1.78 -15.01 -26.51
CA HIS A 317 -1.82 -13.73 -25.80
C HIS A 317 -2.78 -13.78 -24.60
N LEU A 318 -3.98 -14.35 -24.75
CA LEU A 318 -4.94 -14.51 -23.66
C LEU A 318 -4.39 -15.39 -22.53
N SER A 319 -3.76 -16.51 -22.87
CA SER A 319 -3.14 -17.41 -21.88
C SER A 319 -1.97 -16.73 -21.18
N TRP A 320 -1.20 -15.88 -21.87
CA TRP A 320 -0.15 -15.08 -21.24
C TRP A 320 -0.73 -14.08 -20.21
N LEU A 321 -1.80 -13.37 -20.56
CA LEU A 321 -2.49 -12.45 -19.64
C LEU A 321 -3.01 -13.16 -18.39
N LEU A 322 -3.69 -14.29 -18.57
CA LEU A 322 -4.19 -15.12 -17.47
C LEU A 322 -3.06 -15.66 -16.60
N SER A 323 -1.97 -16.12 -17.21
CA SER A 323 -0.80 -16.59 -16.47
C SER A 323 -0.15 -15.46 -15.66
N LYS A 324 -0.10 -14.24 -16.21
CA LYS A 324 0.45 -13.07 -15.52
C LYS A 324 -0.36 -12.63 -14.31
N ALA A 325 -1.67 -12.89 -14.29
CA ALA A 325 -2.50 -12.62 -13.12
C ALA A 325 -2.12 -13.47 -11.89
N GLY A 326 -1.50 -14.64 -12.11
CA GLY A 326 -1.00 -15.52 -11.06
C GLY A 326 0.50 -15.39 -10.76
N ASP A 327 1.19 -14.39 -11.34
CA ASP A 327 2.61 -14.13 -11.10
C ASP A 327 2.80 -13.41 -9.75
N THR A 328 3.98 -13.56 -9.14
CA THR A 328 4.34 -13.03 -7.82
C THR A 328 4.05 -11.53 -7.70
N HIS A 329 4.34 -10.74 -8.74
CA HIS A 329 4.09 -9.30 -8.75
C HIS A 329 2.61 -8.95 -8.61
N ALA A 330 1.73 -9.69 -9.31
CA ALA A 330 0.29 -9.47 -9.27
C ALA A 330 -0.27 -9.83 -7.89
N ILE A 331 0.15 -10.97 -7.34
CA ILE A 331 -0.32 -11.46 -6.05
C ILE A 331 0.17 -10.55 -4.91
N LEU A 332 1.42 -10.09 -4.96
CA LEU A 332 1.94 -9.10 -4.02
C LEU A 332 1.15 -7.79 -4.09
N ALA A 333 0.81 -7.30 -5.29
CA ALA A 333 -0.02 -6.11 -5.43
C ALA A 333 -1.41 -6.30 -4.80
N ILE A 334 -2.05 -7.46 -5.02
CA ILE A 334 -3.34 -7.79 -4.40
C ILE A 334 -3.22 -7.79 -2.87
N ALA A 335 -2.20 -8.45 -2.31
CA ALA A 335 -1.98 -8.50 -0.86
C ALA A 335 -1.66 -7.12 -0.27
N LEU A 336 -0.85 -6.31 -0.95
CA LEU A 336 -0.51 -4.94 -0.55
C LEU A 336 -1.70 -3.97 -0.61
N ILE A 337 -2.73 -4.29 -1.37
CA ILE A 337 -3.99 -3.54 -1.38
C ILE A 337 -4.93 -4.10 -0.31
N PHE A 338 -5.15 -5.42 -0.30
CA PHE A 338 -6.11 -6.06 0.59
C PHE A 338 -5.72 -5.93 2.06
N CYS A 339 -4.46 -6.13 2.44
CA CYS A 339 -4.05 -6.10 3.85
C CYS A 339 -4.24 -4.71 4.50
N PRO A 340 -3.80 -3.59 3.89
CA PRO A 340 -4.09 -2.26 4.42
C PRO A 340 -5.59 -1.94 4.43
N LEU A 341 -6.33 -2.38 3.41
CA LEU A 341 -7.79 -2.25 3.42
C LEU A 341 -8.41 -3.04 4.57
N ALA A 342 -8.05 -4.31 4.76
CA ALA A 342 -8.55 -5.14 5.85
C ALA A 342 -8.24 -4.53 7.23
N LEU A 343 -7.02 -4.05 7.43
CA LEU A 343 -6.61 -3.37 8.67
C LEU A 343 -7.38 -2.04 8.86
N GLY A 344 -7.58 -1.31 7.77
CA GLY A 344 -8.40 -0.10 7.73
C GLY A 344 -9.85 -0.39 8.08
N LEU A 345 -10.48 -1.33 7.40
CA LEU A 345 -11.89 -1.64 7.50
C LEU A 345 -12.27 -2.28 8.82
N TRP A 346 -11.53 -3.33 9.20
CA TRP A 346 -11.93 -4.21 10.29
C TRP A 346 -11.14 -3.96 11.57
N ARG A 347 -10.08 -3.12 11.50
CA ARG A 347 -9.26 -2.74 12.67
C ARG A 347 -8.74 -3.95 13.44
N GLN A 348 -8.44 -5.04 12.74
CA GLN A 348 -7.99 -6.31 13.29
C GLN A 348 -6.73 -6.76 12.57
N TRP A 349 -5.76 -7.26 13.34
CA TRP A 349 -4.51 -7.73 12.79
C TRP A 349 -4.58 -9.20 12.36
N ARG A 350 -5.49 -10.00 12.94
CA ARG A 350 -5.66 -11.43 12.61
C ARG A 350 -5.89 -11.71 11.12
N PRO A 351 -6.78 -10.99 10.40
CA PRO A 351 -6.96 -11.20 8.96
C PRO A 351 -5.69 -10.94 8.14
N VAL A 352 -4.96 -9.87 8.50
CA VAL A 352 -3.70 -9.50 7.82
C VAL A 352 -2.65 -10.56 8.09
N LEU A 353 -2.49 -10.98 9.34
CA LEU A 353 -1.56 -12.03 9.74
C LEU A 353 -1.87 -13.34 9.00
N PHE A 354 -3.16 -13.70 8.87
CA PHE A 354 -3.59 -14.88 8.13
C PHE A 354 -3.21 -14.82 6.65
N VAL A 355 -3.46 -13.70 5.96
CA VAL A 355 -3.05 -13.54 4.55
C VAL A 355 -1.52 -13.57 4.40
N VAL A 356 -0.78 -12.87 5.25
CA VAL A 356 0.69 -12.84 5.21
C VAL A 356 1.28 -14.23 5.45
N LEU A 357 0.83 -14.95 6.48
CA LEU A 357 1.30 -16.31 6.75
C LEU A 357 0.84 -17.30 5.68
N THR A 358 -0.32 -17.08 5.07
CA THR A 358 -0.77 -17.88 3.92
C THR A 358 0.23 -17.77 2.78
N MET A 359 0.60 -16.54 2.41
CA MET A 359 1.56 -16.31 1.32
C MET A 359 2.99 -16.76 1.66
N LEU A 360 3.45 -16.56 2.90
CA LEU A 360 4.77 -17.02 3.33
C LEU A 360 4.88 -18.54 3.36
N GLY A 361 3.83 -19.23 3.83
CA GLY A 361 3.83 -20.69 3.80
C GLY A 361 3.68 -21.25 2.40
N GLU A 362 2.88 -20.63 1.54
CA GLU A 362 2.76 -21.03 0.13
C GLU A 362 4.12 -20.98 -0.57
N ILE A 363 4.80 -19.82 -0.55
CA ILE A 363 6.08 -19.66 -1.26
C ILE A 363 7.15 -20.61 -0.73
N THR A 364 7.19 -20.85 0.58
CA THR A 364 8.17 -21.76 1.19
C THR A 364 7.87 -23.23 0.91
N LEU A 365 6.61 -23.66 1.01
CA LEU A 365 6.18 -25.02 0.66
C LEU A 365 6.43 -25.31 -0.82
N PHE A 366 6.02 -24.39 -1.70
CA PHE A 366 6.22 -24.51 -3.14
C PHE A 366 7.71 -24.66 -3.48
N LEU A 367 8.56 -23.73 -3.03
CA LEU A 367 9.98 -23.73 -3.39
C LEU A 367 10.69 -24.99 -2.89
N LEU A 368 10.40 -25.41 -1.65
CA LEU A 368 11.05 -26.59 -1.08
C LEU A 368 10.56 -27.89 -1.71
N VAL A 369 9.25 -28.04 -1.97
CA VAL A 369 8.74 -29.24 -2.66
C VAL A 369 9.22 -29.29 -4.11
N ALA A 370 9.24 -28.15 -4.80
CA ALA A 370 9.75 -28.08 -6.17
C ALA A 370 11.22 -28.48 -6.24
N ALA A 371 12.06 -27.97 -5.32
CA ALA A 371 13.46 -28.35 -5.22
C ALA A 371 13.65 -29.83 -4.87
N ALA A 372 12.84 -30.37 -3.96
CA ALA A 372 12.99 -31.74 -3.47
C ALA A 372 12.47 -32.81 -4.45
N THR A 373 11.42 -32.51 -5.23
CA THR A 373 10.81 -33.48 -6.15
C THR A 373 11.47 -33.52 -7.52
N GLY A 374 12.02 -32.39 -7.99
CA GLY A 374 12.73 -32.32 -9.27
C GLY A 374 11.89 -32.74 -10.48
N ARG A 375 10.56 -32.65 -10.41
CA ARG A 375 9.67 -33.16 -11.46
C ARG A 375 9.89 -32.43 -12.80
N PRO A 376 10.10 -33.16 -13.92
CA PRO A 376 10.22 -32.56 -15.24
C PRO A 376 8.89 -31.95 -15.70
N ARG A 377 8.99 -30.95 -16.58
CA ARG A 377 7.83 -30.29 -17.21
C ARG A 377 7.22 -31.20 -18.29
N PRO A 378 5.96 -30.94 -18.71
CA PRO A 378 5.33 -31.68 -19.79
C PRO A 378 6.17 -31.72 -21.08
N PRO A 379 6.19 -32.85 -21.82
CA PRO A 379 6.94 -33.02 -23.06
C PRO A 379 6.21 -32.36 -24.25
N VAL A 380 5.96 -31.06 -24.15
CA VAL A 380 5.38 -30.20 -25.20
C VAL A 380 6.18 -28.90 -25.26
N GLU A 381 6.04 -28.13 -26.32
CA GLU A 381 6.71 -26.83 -26.42
C GLU A 381 6.26 -25.87 -25.30
N GLN A 382 7.23 -25.34 -24.55
CA GLN A 382 7.00 -24.37 -23.47
C GLN A 382 7.03 -22.93 -23.99
N LEU A 383 5.87 -22.26 -23.97
CA LEU A 383 5.74 -20.89 -24.49
C LEU A 383 6.40 -19.81 -23.60
N ASP A 384 6.73 -20.14 -22.35
CA ASP A 384 7.38 -19.22 -21.40
C ASP A 384 8.90 -19.43 -21.29
N GLY A 385 9.45 -20.39 -22.04
CA GLY A 385 10.86 -20.75 -21.97
C GLY A 385 11.26 -21.54 -20.70
N PRO A 386 12.56 -21.75 -20.48
CA PRO A 386 13.06 -22.51 -19.34
C PRO A 386 12.84 -21.74 -18.03
N MET A 387 12.24 -22.41 -17.04
CA MET A 387 12.04 -21.86 -15.69
C MET A 387 13.01 -22.49 -14.69
N PRO A 388 13.41 -21.75 -13.63
CA PRO A 388 14.39 -22.23 -12.65
C PRO A 388 13.84 -23.29 -11.68
N THR A 389 12.54 -23.50 -11.64
CA THR A 389 11.87 -24.44 -10.73
C THR A 389 11.22 -25.62 -11.46
N SER A 390 11.10 -26.75 -10.78
CA SER A 390 10.43 -27.95 -11.28
C SER A 390 8.92 -27.75 -11.43
N SER A 391 8.22 -28.72 -12.03
CA SER A 391 6.79 -28.57 -12.34
C SER A 391 5.87 -28.73 -11.12
N PHE A 392 6.26 -29.51 -10.11
CA PHE A 392 5.36 -29.89 -9.01
C PHE A 392 5.76 -29.27 -7.66
N PRO A 393 4.79 -28.72 -6.90
CA PRO A 393 3.47 -28.26 -7.33
C PRO A 393 3.60 -26.95 -8.12
N SER A 394 2.52 -26.52 -8.79
CA SER A 394 2.55 -25.24 -9.50
C SER A 394 2.45 -24.04 -8.55
N GLY A 395 3.52 -23.26 -8.41
CA GLY A 395 3.53 -22.03 -7.60
C GLY A 395 2.55 -20.95 -8.08
N HIS A 396 2.40 -20.71 -9.39
CA HIS A 396 1.43 -19.72 -9.89
C HIS A 396 -0.01 -20.10 -9.53
N ILE A 397 -0.35 -21.39 -9.68
CA ILE A 397 -1.68 -21.89 -9.33
C ILE A 397 -1.88 -21.83 -7.81
N ALA A 398 -0.93 -22.36 -7.03
CA ALA A 398 -1.00 -22.40 -5.57
C ALA A 398 -1.10 -21.00 -4.97
N ALA A 399 -0.25 -20.06 -5.37
CA ALA A 399 -0.28 -18.68 -4.91
C ALA A 399 -1.63 -18.00 -5.25
N THR A 400 -2.17 -18.22 -6.46
CA THR A 400 -3.48 -17.68 -6.87
C THR A 400 -4.61 -18.27 -6.03
N MET A 401 -4.60 -19.58 -5.81
CA MET A 401 -5.59 -20.25 -4.95
C MET A 401 -5.51 -19.73 -3.50
N CYS A 402 -4.29 -19.64 -2.95
CA CYS A 402 -4.03 -19.18 -1.60
C CYS A 402 -4.54 -17.76 -1.35
N ILE A 403 -4.21 -16.79 -2.21
CA ILE A 403 -4.61 -15.39 -2.00
C ILE A 403 -6.14 -15.22 -2.10
N TRP A 404 -6.78 -15.78 -3.12
CA TRP A 404 -8.21 -15.60 -3.32
C TRP A 404 -9.05 -16.37 -2.31
N LEU A 405 -8.63 -17.57 -1.92
CA LEU A 405 -9.31 -18.32 -0.87
C LEU A 405 -9.12 -17.65 0.49
N ALA A 406 -7.92 -17.13 0.80
CA ALA A 406 -7.70 -16.40 2.04
C ALA A 406 -8.55 -15.13 2.13
N ILE A 407 -8.61 -14.34 1.04
CA ILE A 407 -9.50 -13.17 0.95
C ILE A 407 -10.96 -13.59 1.13
N THR A 408 -11.39 -14.68 0.50
CA THR A 408 -12.77 -15.18 0.62
C THR A 408 -13.12 -15.58 2.05
N ILE A 409 -12.25 -16.37 2.71
CA ILE A 409 -12.43 -16.78 4.11
C ILE A 409 -12.57 -15.57 5.01
N VAL A 410 -11.77 -14.53 4.79
CA VAL A 410 -11.77 -13.32 5.61
C VAL A 410 -12.99 -12.42 5.33
N ALA A 411 -13.34 -12.23 4.05
CA ALA A 411 -14.34 -11.26 3.60
C ALA A 411 -15.78 -11.78 3.75
N MET A 412 -16.00 -13.08 3.49
CA MET A 412 -17.35 -13.67 3.40
C MET A 412 -18.18 -13.52 4.69
N PRO A 413 -17.63 -13.73 5.90
CA PRO A 413 -18.39 -13.55 7.14
C PRO A 413 -18.59 -12.08 7.53
N ARG A 414 -17.74 -11.18 7.01
CA ARG A 414 -17.74 -9.75 7.38
C ARG A 414 -18.62 -8.89 6.48
N ILE A 415 -18.87 -9.32 5.25
CA ILE A 415 -19.67 -8.58 4.27
C ILE A 415 -21.06 -9.20 4.18
N ARG A 416 -22.08 -8.44 4.60
CA ARG A 416 -23.49 -8.88 4.56
C ARG A 416 -24.18 -8.63 3.22
N GLN A 417 -23.60 -7.75 2.40
CA GLN A 417 -24.21 -7.31 1.15
C GLN A 417 -24.01 -8.32 0.02
N TRP A 418 -24.85 -8.23 -1.02
CA TRP A 418 -24.88 -9.20 -2.12
C TRP A 418 -23.53 -9.33 -2.84
N TYR A 419 -22.74 -8.25 -2.92
CA TYR A 419 -21.43 -8.25 -3.57
C TYR A 419 -20.38 -9.11 -2.83
N ARG A 420 -20.69 -9.67 -1.65
CA ARG A 420 -19.83 -10.68 -1.00
C ARG A 420 -19.57 -11.91 -1.87
N TRP A 421 -20.47 -12.20 -2.82
CA TRP A 421 -20.32 -13.33 -3.74
C TRP A 421 -19.22 -13.12 -4.78
N VAL A 422 -18.73 -11.89 -4.97
CA VAL A 422 -17.59 -11.61 -5.85
C VAL A 422 -16.34 -12.37 -5.39
N PHE A 423 -16.09 -12.45 -4.08
CA PHE A 423 -14.89 -13.11 -3.55
C PHE A 423 -14.82 -14.61 -3.84
N PRO A 424 -15.83 -15.45 -3.50
CA PRO A 424 -15.81 -16.87 -3.84
C PRO A 424 -15.85 -17.11 -5.35
N VAL A 425 -16.52 -16.27 -6.13
CA VAL A 425 -16.48 -16.35 -7.61
C VAL A 425 -15.05 -16.17 -8.11
N LEU A 426 -14.32 -15.16 -7.64
CA LEU A 426 -12.92 -14.94 -8.01
C LEU A 426 -12.00 -16.04 -7.48
N ALA A 427 -12.29 -16.63 -6.31
CA ALA A 427 -11.55 -17.77 -5.77
C ALA A 427 -11.69 -19.06 -6.59
N VAL A 428 -12.66 -19.13 -7.49
CA VAL A 428 -12.80 -20.23 -8.46
C VAL A 428 -12.27 -19.82 -9.83
N LEU A 429 -12.75 -18.69 -10.36
CA LEU A 429 -12.44 -18.26 -11.73
C LEU A 429 -10.95 -17.95 -11.92
N MET A 430 -10.32 -17.26 -10.97
CA MET A 430 -8.92 -16.85 -11.12
C MET A 430 -7.97 -18.06 -11.11
N PRO A 431 -8.02 -18.99 -10.12
CA PRO A 431 -7.20 -20.19 -10.18
C PRO A 431 -7.50 -21.08 -11.38
N ALA A 432 -8.76 -21.22 -11.81
CA ALA A 432 -9.10 -22.02 -12.98
C ALA A 432 -8.49 -21.44 -14.27
N GLY A 433 -8.59 -20.11 -14.47
CA GLY A 433 -7.98 -19.42 -15.59
C GLY A 433 -6.46 -19.53 -15.60
N VAL A 434 -5.82 -19.34 -14.43
CA VAL A 434 -4.37 -19.53 -14.27
C VAL A 434 -4.00 -20.98 -14.58
N ALA A 435 -4.65 -21.96 -13.96
CA ALA A 435 -4.35 -23.38 -14.18
C ALA A 435 -4.47 -23.79 -15.65
N LEU A 436 -5.56 -23.40 -16.31
CA LEU A 436 -5.76 -23.66 -17.73
C LEU A 436 -4.66 -23.03 -18.57
N SER A 437 -4.31 -21.76 -18.30
CA SER A 437 -3.23 -21.07 -19.01
C SER A 437 -1.88 -21.76 -18.81
N ARG A 438 -1.55 -22.21 -17.59
CA ARG A 438 -0.28 -22.89 -17.28
C ARG A 438 -0.16 -24.25 -17.97
N MET A 439 -1.25 -25.00 -18.08
CA MET A 439 -1.28 -26.27 -18.81
C MET A 439 -1.22 -26.03 -20.34
N TYR A 440 -1.98 -25.05 -20.84
CA TYR A 440 -1.99 -24.69 -22.27
C TYR A 440 -0.62 -24.25 -22.79
N ARG A 441 0.11 -23.46 -21.98
CA ARG A 441 1.46 -22.98 -22.29
C ARG A 441 2.54 -24.05 -22.12
N GLY A 442 2.16 -25.29 -21.79
CA GLY A 442 3.07 -26.44 -21.65
C GLY A 442 3.88 -26.44 -20.35
N MET A 443 3.50 -25.61 -19.37
CA MET A 443 4.32 -25.42 -18.18
C MET A 443 4.00 -26.45 -17.09
N HIS A 444 2.78 -26.98 -17.02
CA HIS A 444 2.37 -27.83 -15.90
C HIS A 444 1.50 -28.99 -16.35
N HIS A 445 1.62 -30.11 -15.63
CA HIS A 445 0.75 -31.26 -15.76
C HIS A 445 -0.55 -31.08 -14.95
N PRO A 446 -1.65 -31.76 -15.31
CA PRO A 446 -2.87 -31.83 -14.48
C PRO A 446 -2.62 -32.21 -13.01
N THR A 447 -1.71 -33.13 -12.73
CA THR A 447 -1.35 -33.47 -11.34
C THR A 447 -0.59 -32.36 -10.61
N ASP A 448 0.08 -31.43 -11.30
CA ASP A 448 0.67 -30.24 -10.65
C ASP A 448 -0.42 -29.31 -10.10
N LEU A 449 -1.57 -29.24 -10.77
CA LEU A 449 -2.77 -28.55 -10.27
C LEU A 449 -3.31 -29.25 -9.02
N LEU A 450 -3.41 -30.59 -9.02
CA LEU A 450 -3.82 -31.33 -7.81
C LEU A 450 -2.86 -31.10 -6.64
N GLY A 451 -1.55 -31.05 -6.91
CA GLY A 451 -0.54 -30.68 -5.92
C GLY A 451 -0.75 -29.27 -5.36
N ALA A 452 -1.05 -28.30 -6.22
CA ALA A 452 -1.38 -26.93 -5.80
C ALA A 452 -2.67 -26.86 -4.97
N MET A 453 -3.70 -27.64 -5.33
CA MET A 453 -4.94 -27.74 -4.56
C MET A 453 -4.69 -28.33 -3.16
N LEU A 454 -3.88 -29.38 -3.06
CA LEU A 454 -3.52 -30.01 -1.78
C LEU A 454 -2.67 -29.09 -0.90
N LEU A 455 -1.69 -28.40 -1.50
CA LEU A 455 -0.91 -27.37 -0.81
C LEU A 455 -1.84 -26.32 -0.23
N THR A 456 -2.71 -25.75 -1.06
CA THR A 456 -3.64 -24.70 -0.66
C THR A 456 -4.55 -25.18 0.46
N ALA A 457 -5.23 -26.32 0.26
CA ALA A 457 -6.20 -26.85 1.22
C ALA A 457 -5.55 -27.20 2.56
N GLY A 458 -4.42 -27.91 2.53
CA GLY A 458 -3.69 -28.31 3.73
C GLY A 458 -3.16 -27.10 4.49
N TRP A 459 -2.52 -26.16 3.80
CA TRP A 459 -1.93 -24.99 4.43
C TRP A 459 -2.97 -24.01 4.99
N ILE A 460 -4.01 -23.70 4.20
CA ILE A 460 -5.09 -22.83 4.68
C ILE A 460 -5.84 -23.47 5.83
N ALA A 461 -6.05 -24.79 5.83
CA ALA A 461 -6.67 -25.47 6.97
C ALA A 461 -5.83 -25.28 8.24
N VAL A 462 -4.52 -25.56 8.20
CA VAL A 462 -3.62 -25.33 9.35
C VAL A 462 -3.75 -23.91 9.87
N LEU A 463 -3.61 -22.91 8.99
CA LEU A 463 -3.68 -21.50 9.39
C LEU A 463 -5.08 -21.10 9.90
N TYR A 464 -6.15 -21.62 9.30
CA TYR A 464 -7.51 -21.33 9.73
C TYR A 464 -7.76 -21.83 11.15
N TRP A 465 -7.31 -23.04 11.47
CA TRP A 465 -7.44 -23.63 12.81
C TRP A 465 -6.58 -22.93 13.85
N VAL A 466 -5.36 -22.52 13.48
CA VAL A 466 -4.41 -21.88 14.40
C VAL A 466 -4.74 -20.41 14.65
N LEU A 467 -4.97 -19.65 13.58
CA LEU A 467 -5.11 -18.18 13.63
C LEU A 467 -6.56 -17.73 13.80
N LYS A 468 -7.50 -18.55 13.34
CA LYS A 468 -8.94 -18.26 13.35
C LYS A 468 -9.24 -16.82 12.93
N PRO A 469 -8.99 -16.47 11.65
CA PRO A 469 -8.93 -15.08 11.18
C PRO A 469 -10.20 -14.27 11.38
N ASN A 470 -11.33 -14.93 11.64
CA ASN A 470 -12.64 -14.34 11.81
C ASN A 470 -13.15 -14.35 13.25
N GLU A 471 -12.40 -14.93 14.18
CA GLU A 471 -12.70 -14.74 15.59
C GLU A 471 -12.46 -13.28 15.95
N HIS A 472 -13.54 -12.60 16.35
CA HIS A 472 -13.41 -11.32 17.01
C HIS A 472 -12.52 -11.53 18.24
N PRO A 473 -11.52 -10.66 18.49
CA PRO A 473 -10.98 -10.55 19.83
C PRO A 473 -12.17 -10.17 20.70
N GLY A 474 -12.71 -11.16 21.42
CA GLY A 474 -13.85 -10.96 22.29
C GLY A 474 -13.57 -9.74 23.16
N THR A 475 -14.56 -8.87 23.28
CA THR A 475 -15.34 -8.83 24.51
C THR A 475 -14.82 -9.78 25.60
N VAL A 476 -13.63 -9.47 26.14
CA VAL A 476 -13.25 -9.89 27.50
C VAL A 476 -14.36 -9.46 28.45
N SER A 477 -15.13 -8.41 28.10
CA SER A 477 -16.40 -8.03 28.72
C SER A 477 -17.50 -9.10 28.64
N GLU A 478 -17.79 -9.71 27.48
CA GLU A 478 -18.90 -10.68 27.34
C GLU A 478 -18.52 -12.04 27.95
N ALA A 479 -17.28 -12.49 27.78
CA ALA A 479 -16.80 -13.70 28.45
C ALA A 479 -16.67 -13.51 29.97
N ALA A 480 -16.36 -12.29 30.45
CA ALA A 480 -16.40 -11.96 31.87
C ALA A 480 -17.83 -11.74 32.39
N GLU A 481 -18.77 -11.27 31.56
CA GLU A 481 -20.19 -11.16 31.89
C GLU A 481 -20.85 -12.53 31.97
N GLU A 482 -20.60 -13.42 31.01
CA GLU A 482 -21.05 -14.83 31.10
C GLU A 482 -20.44 -15.52 32.33
N ALA A 483 -19.14 -15.33 32.59
CA ALA A 483 -18.51 -15.89 33.79
C ALA A 483 -19.11 -15.31 35.09
N ARG A 484 -19.44 -14.01 35.14
CA ARG A 484 -20.12 -13.37 36.28
C ARG A 484 -21.57 -13.84 36.43
N THR A 485 -22.28 -14.09 35.32
CA THR A 485 -23.67 -14.54 35.32
C THR A 485 -23.78 -15.98 35.79
N VAL A 486 -22.85 -16.85 35.36
CA VAL A 486 -22.73 -18.22 35.86
C VAL A 486 -22.35 -18.23 37.35
N GLN A 487 -21.47 -17.33 37.80
CA GLN A 487 -21.08 -17.23 39.20
C GLN A 487 -22.20 -16.67 40.09
N GLN A 488 -23.04 -15.76 39.57
CA GLN A 488 -24.25 -15.27 40.27
C GLN A 488 -25.37 -16.31 40.33
N GLN A 489 -25.53 -17.13 39.29
CA GLN A 489 -26.51 -18.24 39.29
C GLN A 489 -26.11 -19.37 40.24
N GLN A 490 -24.80 -19.62 40.43
CA GLN A 490 -24.31 -20.59 41.42
C GLN A 490 -24.32 -20.07 42.87
N GLN A 491 -24.45 -18.76 43.08
CA GLN A 491 -24.53 -18.14 44.41
C GLN A 491 -25.95 -17.82 44.88
N GLN A 492 -26.98 -18.11 44.07
CA GLN A 492 -28.36 -18.05 44.56
C GLN A 492 -28.64 -19.25 45.48
N PRO A 493 -28.90 -19.05 46.77
CA PRO A 493 -29.35 -20.15 47.63
C PRO A 493 -30.70 -20.65 47.10
N LEU A 494 -30.85 -21.97 47.00
CA LEU A 494 -32.14 -22.65 46.84
C LEU A 494 -33.05 -22.22 48.00
N ALA A 495 -33.83 -21.17 47.78
CA ALA A 495 -34.94 -20.81 48.64
C ALA A 495 -36.17 -21.61 48.18
N ALA A 496 -36.30 -22.80 48.75
CA ALA A 496 -37.55 -23.53 48.89
C ALA A 496 -37.48 -24.37 50.17
#